data_AF-A0AAV3RRZ0-F1
#
_entry.id   AF-A0AAV3RRZ0-F1
#
_cell.length_a   1.000
_cell.length_b   1.000
_cell.length_c   1.000
_cell.angle_alpha   90.00
_cell.angle_beta   90.00
_cell.angle_gamma   90.00
#
_symmetry.space_group_name_H-M   'P 1'
#
loop_
_entity.id
_entity.type
_entity.pdbx_description
1 polymer ?
#
loop_
_entity_poly.entity_id
_entity_poly.type
_entity_poly.pdbx_seq_one_letter_code
_entity_poly.pdbx_strand_id
1 'polypeptide(L)'
;MLFTGLYLVALGVGGIKGSLAPHGAEQFDEDTPKGRKQRSTFFNYYVFCLACGALIAVTFVVWIEDNKGWEWGFGISTITIFLSIPVFLAGSRFYRNKIPTGSPLTIIVKVLVAAYSIHALQEQPML
;
A
#
# COMPACT_ATOMS: atom_id res chain seq x y z
N MET A 1 -10.86 -10.74 20.09
CA MET A 1 -10.58 -9.30 19.87
C MET A 1 -9.17 -9.07 19.33
N LEU A 2 -8.11 -9.63 19.94
CA LEU A 2 -6.72 -9.50 19.45
C LEU A 2 -6.55 -9.93 17.98
N PHE A 3 -6.97 -11.14 17.61
CA PHE A 3 -6.82 -11.63 16.22
C PHE A 3 -7.58 -10.76 15.21
N THR A 4 -8.81 -10.36 15.55
CA THR A 4 -9.60 -9.44 14.72
C THR A 4 -8.88 -8.12 14.49
N GLY A 5 -8.28 -7.55 15.54
CA GLY A 5 -7.47 -6.34 15.45
C GLY A 5 -6.22 -6.52 14.59
N LEU A 6 -5.48 -7.62 14.78
CA LEU A 6 -4.31 -7.94 13.97
C LEU A 6 -4.65 -8.11 12.48
N TYR A 7 -5.75 -8.80 12.15
CA TYR A 7 -6.21 -8.93 10.77
C TYR A 7 -6.62 -7.59 10.17
N LEU A 8 -7.27 -6.72 10.95
CA LEU A 8 -7.64 -5.38 10.50
C LEU A 8 -6.39 -4.52 10.21
N VAL A 9 -5.39 -4.56 11.10
CA VAL A 9 -4.11 -3.87 10.89
C VAL A 9 -3.39 -4.43 9.66
N ALA A 10 -3.31 -5.76 9.53
CA ALA A 10 -2.67 -6.40 8.37
C ALA A 10 -3.35 -5.99 7.05
N LEU A 11 -4.68 -5.96 7.02
CA LEU A 11 -5.45 -5.50 5.87
C LEU A 11 -5.19 -4.03 5.55
N GLY A 12 -5.21 -3.16 6.57
CA GLY A 12 -4.95 -1.73 6.38
C GLY A 12 -3.53 -1.44 5.89
N VAL A 13 -2.52 -2.02 6.53
CA VAL A 13 -1.10 -1.86 6.15
C VAL A 13 -0.84 -2.44 4.76
N GLY A 14 -1.42 -3.61 4.45
CA GLY A 14 -1.30 -4.23 3.12
C GLY A 14 -1.88 -3.33 2.02
N GLY A 15 -3.07 -2.76 2.26
CA GLY A 15 -3.70 -1.82 1.34
C GLY A 15 -2.85 -0.58 1.09
N ILE A 16 -2.39 0.09 2.15
CA ILE A 16 -1.59 1.32 2.06
C ILE A 16 -0.26 1.04 1.33
N LYS A 17 0.45 -0.02 1.69
CA LYS A 17 1.75 -0.35 1.07
C LYS A 17 1.61 -0.68 -0.42
N GLY A 18 0.52 -1.33 -0.81
CA GLY A 18 0.26 -1.69 -2.21
C GLY A 18 -0.15 -0.50 -3.09
N SER A 19 -0.77 0.54 -2.54
CA SER A 19 -1.34 1.65 -3.32
C SER A 19 -0.57 2.97 -3.23
N LEU A 20 0.08 3.26 -2.10
CA LEU A 20 0.60 4.61 -1.81
C LEU A 20 1.76 5.02 -2.72
N ALA A 21 2.75 4.15 -2.90
CA ALA A 21 3.91 4.43 -3.74
C ALA A 21 3.53 4.57 -5.24
N PRO A 22 2.71 3.67 -5.82
CA PRO A 22 2.16 3.88 -7.16
C PRO A 22 1.38 5.19 -7.28
N HIS A 23 0.49 5.49 -6.33
CA HIS A 23 -0.29 6.73 -6.35
C HIS A 23 0.59 7.99 -6.34
N GLY A 24 1.65 8.00 -5.53
CA GLY A 24 2.63 9.09 -5.49
C GLY A 24 3.43 9.22 -6.79
N ALA A 25 3.81 8.10 -7.40
CA ALA A 25 4.51 8.09 -8.69
C ALA A 25 3.64 8.68 -9.82
N GLU A 26 2.35 8.37 -9.81
CA GLU A 26 1.37 8.82 -10.82
C GLU A 26 1.14 10.34 -10.83
N GLN A 27 1.54 11.04 -9.76
CA GLN A 27 1.45 12.50 -9.69
C GLN A 27 2.43 13.20 -10.63
N PHE A 28 3.51 12.51 -11.02
CA PHE A 28 4.55 13.06 -11.87
C PHE A 28 4.38 12.60 -13.31
N ASP A 29 4.77 13.47 -14.24
CA ASP A 29 4.76 13.15 -15.65
C ASP A 29 5.98 12.28 -16.04
N GLU A 30 5.74 11.15 -16.67
CA GLU A 30 6.79 10.18 -17.02
C GLU A 30 7.41 10.48 -18.38
N ASP A 31 6.67 11.17 -19.25
CA ASP A 31 7.10 11.45 -20.63
C ASP A 31 8.11 12.60 -20.68
N THR A 32 8.01 13.55 -19.73
CA THR A 32 8.93 14.68 -19.65
C THR A 32 10.17 14.39 -18.79
N PRO A 33 11.38 14.84 -19.21
CA PRO A 33 12.60 14.69 -18.41
C PRO A 33 12.50 15.33 -17.01
N LYS A 34 11.79 16.45 -16.92
CA LYS A 34 11.55 17.17 -15.65
C LYS A 34 10.69 16.34 -14.70
N GLY A 35 9.59 15.77 -15.18
CA GLY A 35 8.71 14.94 -14.35
C GLY A 35 9.40 13.66 -13.87
N ARG A 36 10.20 12.99 -14.70
CA ARG A 36 11.04 11.85 -14.28
C ARG A 36 12.02 12.21 -13.17
N LYS A 37 12.68 13.37 -13.26
CA LYS A 37 13.59 13.87 -12.20
C LYS A 37 12.84 14.13 -10.90
N GLN A 38 11.68 14.80 -10.95
CA GLN A 38 10.86 15.06 -9.77
C GLN A 38 10.36 13.77 -9.12
N ARG A 39 9.96 12.77 -9.91
CA ARG A 39 9.57 11.44 -9.43
C ARG A 39 10.71 10.74 -8.70
N SER A 40 11.94 10.80 -9.23
CA SER A 40 13.12 10.25 -8.55
C SER A 40 13.40 10.97 -7.23
N THR A 41 13.34 12.31 -7.22
CA THR A 41 13.48 13.09 -5.98
C THR A 41 12.40 12.74 -4.95
N PHE A 42 11.14 12.57 -5.38
CA PHE A 42 10.06 12.12 -4.52
C PHE A 42 10.38 10.76 -3.87
N PHE A 43 10.83 9.76 -4.65
CA PHE A 43 11.17 8.45 -4.09
C PHE A 43 12.38 8.49 -3.16
N ASN A 44 13.36 9.37 -3.41
CA ASN A 44 14.48 9.56 -2.49
C ASN A 44 13.99 10.06 -1.12
N TYR A 45 13.13 11.09 -1.10
CA TYR A 45 12.53 11.58 0.15
C TYR A 45 11.59 10.55 0.78
N TYR A 46 10.81 9.83 -0.02
CA TYR A 46 9.91 8.79 0.47
C TYR A 46 10.66 7.69 1.23
N VAL A 47 11.73 7.14 0.64
CA VAL A 47 12.56 6.11 1.28
C VAL A 47 13.30 6.67 2.50
N PHE A 48 13.80 7.90 2.43
CA PHE A 48 14.44 8.56 3.57
C PHE A 48 13.46 8.70 4.75
N CYS A 49 12.25 9.21 4.51
CA CYS A 49 11.22 9.34 5.53
C CYS A 49 10.79 7.97 6.11
N LEU A 50 10.68 6.93 5.28
CA LEU A 50 10.41 5.57 5.74
C LEU A 50 11.52 5.04 6.66
N ALA A 51 12.78 5.25 6.30
CA ALA A 51 13.91 4.85 7.12
C ALA A 51 13.93 5.59 8.46
N CYS A 52 13.74 6.92 8.45
CA CYS A 52 13.63 7.71 9.68
C CYS A 52 12.44 7.28 10.54
N GLY A 53 11.27 7.05 9.94
CA GLY A 53 10.09 6.56 10.64
C GLY A 53 10.31 5.19 11.27
N ALA A 54 10.97 4.28 10.55
CA ALA A 54 11.33 2.96 11.06
C ALA A 54 12.30 3.06 12.25
N LEU A 55 13.32 3.93 12.16
CA LEU A 55 14.25 4.19 13.26
C LEU A 55 13.53 4.72 14.50
N ILE A 56 12.62 5.69 14.35
CA ILE A 56 11.81 6.22 15.47
C ILE A 56 10.91 5.13 16.05
N ALA A 57 10.28 4.31 15.21
CA ALA A 57 9.42 3.22 15.66
C ALA A 57 10.19 2.20 16.52
N VAL A 58 11.32 1.70 16.04
CA VAL A 58 12.09 0.66 16.76
C VAL A 58 12.84 1.18 17.99
N THR A 59 12.98 2.50 18.14
CA THR A 59 13.66 3.11 19.30
C THR A 59 12.67 3.74 20.27
N PHE A 60 11.96 4.78 19.84
CA PHE A 60 11.10 5.57 20.71
C PHE A 60 9.79 4.86 21.05
N VAL A 61 9.12 4.25 20.05
CA VAL A 61 7.84 3.57 20.29
C VAL A 61 8.04 2.32 21.13
N VAL A 62 9.06 1.50 20.81
CA VAL A 62 9.44 0.33 21.63
C VAL A 62 9.78 0.75 23.06
N TRP A 63 10.54 1.84 23.24
CA TRP A 63 10.83 2.35 24.58
C TRP A 63 9.55 2.72 25.36
N ILE A 64 8.55 3.32 24.70
CA ILE A 64 7.26 3.61 25.33
C ILE A 64 6.51 2.33 25.69
N GLU A 65 6.48 1.35 24.79
CA GLU A 65 5.82 0.06 25.04
C GLU A 65 6.43 -0.65 26.26
N ASP A 66 7.76 -0.64 26.37
CA ASP A 66 8.50 -1.28 27.47
C ASP A 66 8.35 -0.53 28.82
N ASN A 67 8.26 0.81 28.82
CA ASN A 67 8.28 1.61 30.05
C ASN A 67 6.91 2.12 30.51
N LYS A 68 5.98 2.36 29.59
CA LYS A 68 4.64 2.91 29.84
C LYS A 68 3.53 1.91 29.52
N GLY A 69 3.86 0.83 28.82
CA GLY A 69 2.92 -0.23 28.44
C GLY A 69 2.41 -0.08 27.00
N TRP A 70 1.92 -1.21 26.48
CA TRP A 70 1.46 -1.38 25.10
C TRP A 70 0.29 -0.46 24.71
N GLU A 71 -0.58 -0.08 25.65
CA GLU A 71 -1.71 0.81 25.39
C GLU A 71 -1.26 2.17 24.86
N TRP A 72 -0.16 2.73 25.39
CA TRP A 72 0.40 4.00 24.93
C TRP A 72 1.07 3.89 23.56
N GLY A 73 1.79 2.79 23.29
CA GLY A 73 2.39 2.52 21.98
C GLY A 73 1.34 2.41 20.86
N PHE A 74 0.29 1.62 21.11
CA PHE A 74 -0.84 1.51 20.18
C PHE A 74 -1.65 2.81 20.06
N GLY A 75 -1.79 3.57 21.14
CA GLY A 75 -2.43 4.89 21.14
C GLY A 75 -1.73 5.88 20.21
N ILE A 76 -0.40 6.00 20.32
CA ILE A 76 0.41 6.88 19.46
C ILE A 76 0.30 6.46 17.99
N SER A 77 0.38 5.16 17.71
CA SER A 77 0.25 4.61 16.35
C SER A 77 -1.12 4.94 15.76
N THR A 78 -2.18 4.78 16.55
CA THR A 78 -3.56 5.08 16.14
C THR A 78 -3.72 6.56 15.82
N ILE A 79 -3.30 7.45 16.72
CA ILE A 79 -3.36 8.91 16.51
C ILE A 79 -2.60 9.31 15.24
N THR A 80 -1.42 8.75 15.01
CA THR A 80 -0.60 9.04 13.83
C THR A 80 -1.33 8.69 12.53
N ILE A 81 -1.97 7.51 12.47
CA ILE A 81 -2.78 7.11 11.31
C ILE A 81 -3.98 8.04 11.15
N PHE A 82 -4.71 8.33 12.23
CA PHE A 82 -5.86 9.23 12.21
C PHE A 82 -5.51 10.65 11.74
N LEU A 83 -4.31 11.15 12.06
CA LEU A 83 -3.81 12.44 11.58
C LEU A 83 -3.36 12.40 10.11
N SER A 84 -2.87 11.25 9.63
CA SER A 84 -2.44 11.12 8.23
C SER A 84 -3.60 11.17 7.23
N ILE A 85 -4.77 10.65 7.62
CA ILE A 85 -5.98 10.62 6.78
C ILE A 85 -6.42 12.04 6.35
N PRO A 86 -6.66 13.02 7.24
CA PRO A 86 -7.07 14.36 6.84
C PRO A 86 -5.98 15.08 6.05
N VAL A 87 -4.69 14.84 6.33
CA VAL A 87 -3.58 15.41 5.54
C VAL A 87 -3.62 14.88 4.11
N PHE A 88 -3.83 13.58 3.93
CA PHE A 88 -3.99 12.97 2.61
C PHE A 88 -5.24 13.50 1.88
N LEU A 89 -6.37 13.57 2.57
CA LEU A 89 -7.63 14.07 2.00
C LEU A 89 -7.58 15.56 1.65
N ALA A 90 -6.89 16.38 2.43
CA ALA A 90 -6.70 17.81 2.12
C ALA A 90 -5.94 18.02 0.81
N GLY A 91 -5.02 17.10 0.46
CA GLY A 91 -4.31 17.11 -0.81
C GLY A 91 -5.15 16.66 -2.02
N SER A 92 -6.32 16.05 -1.80
CA SER A 92 -7.11 15.40 -2.85
C SER A 92 -7.43 16.27 -4.07
N ARG A 93 -7.66 17.58 -3.86
CA ARG A 93 -7.97 18.52 -4.94
C ARG A 93 -6.79 18.81 -5.86
N PHE A 94 -5.57 18.52 -5.42
CA PHE A 94 -4.33 18.71 -6.18
C PHE A 94 -3.84 17.41 -6.84
N TYR A 95 -4.44 16.26 -6.52
CA TYR A 95 -4.00 14.99 -7.07
C TYR A 95 -4.44 14.83 -8.53
N ARG A 96 -3.50 14.33 -9.34
CA ARG A 96 -3.76 13.86 -10.69
C ARG A 96 -4.34 12.45 -10.59
N ASN A 97 -5.60 12.31 -10.99
CA ASN A 97 -6.26 11.00 -11.07
C ASN A 97 -6.02 10.39 -12.45
N LYS A 98 -5.34 9.24 -12.51
CA LYS A 98 -5.24 8.44 -13.74
C LYS A 98 -6.55 7.69 -13.99
N ILE A 99 -6.91 7.54 -15.26
CA ILE A 99 -8.02 6.70 -15.69
C ILE A 99 -7.63 5.24 -15.40
N PRO A 100 -8.49 4.43 -14.75
CA PRO A 100 -8.16 3.05 -14.42
C PRO A 100 -8.01 2.19 -15.68
N THR A 101 -6.83 1.60 -15.88
CA THR A 101 -6.49 0.81 -17.10
C THR A 101 -6.73 -0.71 -16.93
N GLY A 102 -7.64 -1.11 -16.04
CA GLY A 102 -7.89 -2.53 -15.73
C GLY A 102 -6.84 -3.15 -14.79
N SER A 103 -6.99 -4.44 -14.47
CA SER A 103 -6.13 -5.15 -13.50
C SER A 103 -5.45 -6.39 -14.12
N PRO A 104 -4.11 -6.50 -14.06
CA PRO A 104 -3.38 -7.69 -14.52
C PRO A 104 -3.85 -8.99 -13.85
N LEU A 105 -4.35 -8.93 -12.62
CA LEU A 105 -4.90 -10.11 -11.92
C LEU A 105 -6.10 -10.70 -12.68
N THR A 106 -6.95 -9.87 -13.27
CA THR A 106 -8.08 -10.37 -14.06
C THR A 106 -7.63 -11.12 -15.31
N ILE A 107 -6.50 -10.72 -15.91
CA ILE A 107 -5.92 -11.40 -17.06
C ILE A 107 -5.37 -12.77 -16.62
N ILE A 108 -4.61 -12.81 -15.52
CA ILE A 108 -4.05 -14.05 -14.98
C ILE A 108 -5.17 -15.04 -14.62
N VAL A 109 -6.21 -14.58 -13.91
CA VAL A 109 -7.36 -15.43 -13.55
C VAL A 109 -8.07 -15.94 -14.80
N LYS A 110 -8.30 -15.10 -15.82
CA LYS A 110 -8.89 -15.54 -17.09
C LYS A 110 -8.07 -16.64 -17.77
N VAL A 111 -6.74 -16.51 -17.79
CA VAL A 111 -5.85 -17.51 -18.38
C VAL A 111 -5.88 -18.82 -17.59
N LEU A 112 -5.86 -18.76 -16.24
CA LEU A 112 -5.92 -19.94 -15.38
C LEU A 112 -7.26 -20.68 -15.54
N VAL A 113 -8.38 -19.95 -15.54
CA VAL A 113 -9.71 -20.52 -15.76
C VAL A 113 -9.80 -21.13 -17.16
N ALA A 114 -9.31 -20.46 -18.19
CA ALA A 114 -9.28 -20.98 -19.55
C ALA A 114 -8.45 -22.28 -19.63
N ALA A 115 -7.26 -22.31 -19.05
CA ALA A 115 -6.40 -23.49 -19.03
C ALA A 115 -7.07 -24.68 -18.32
N TYR A 116 -7.69 -24.45 -17.16
CA TYR A 116 -8.42 -25.50 -16.43
C TYR A 116 -9.61 -26.02 -17.24
N SER A 117 -10.37 -25.12 -17.87
CA SER A 117 -11.53 -25.52 -18.69
C SER A 117 -11.12 -26.35 -19.90
N ILE A 118 -10.01 -26.01 -20.57
CA ILE A 118 -9.49 -26.77 -21.72
C ILE A 118 -9.03 -28.16 -21.27
N HIS A 119 -8.34 -28.26 -20.12
CA HIS A 119 -7.92 -29.54 -19.56
C HIS A 119 -9.11 -30.43 -19.19
N ALA A 120 -10.13 -29.87 -18.54
CA ALA A 120 -11.34 -30.61 -18.16
C ALA A 120 -12.14 -31.13 -19.38
N LEU A 121 -12.11 -30.40 -20.51
CA LEU A 121 -12.73 -30.86 -21.75
C LEU A 121 -11.98 -32.02 -22.41
N GLN A 122 -10.69 -32.19 -22.12
CA GLN A 122 -9.86 -33.25 -22.69
C GLN A 122 -10.02 -34.60 -21.96
N GLU A 123 -10.52 -34.60 -20.73
CA GLU A 123 -10.84 -35.80 -19.95
C GLU A 123 -12.25 -36.35 -20.21
N GLN A 124 -13.08 -35.69 -21.01
CA GLN A 124 -14.42 -36.18 -21.34
C GLN A 124 -14.29 -37.24 -22.46
N PRO A 125 -14.50 -38.55 -22.19
CA PRO A 125 -14.38 -39.58 -23.22
C PRO A 125 -15.43 -39.31 -24.30
N MET A 126 -15.01 -39.36 -25.57
CA MET A 126 -15.93 -39.32 -26.71
C MET A 126 -16.90 -40.50 -26.58
N LEU A 127 -18.15 -40.22 -26.20
CA LEU A 127 -19.30 -41.10 -26.40
C LEU A 127 -19.71 -41.09 -27.86
#